data_AF-A0A534RW67-F1
#
_entry.id   AF-A0A534RW67-F1
#
_cell.length_a   1.000
_cell.length_b   1.000
_cell.length_c   1.000
_cell.angle_alpha   90.00
_cell.angle_beta   90.00
_cell.angle_gamma   90.00
#
_symmetry.space_group_name_H-M   'P 1'
#
loop_
_entity.id
_entity.type
_entity.pdbx_description
1 polymer ?
#
loop_
_entity_poly.entity_id
_entity_poly.type
_entity_poly.pdbx_seq_one_letter_code
_entity_poly.pdbx_strand_id
1 'polypeptide(L)'
;MVERRISVPREIVDWDGTLAFRRSDERKAEEAVRETAVRFNAARRPLTMVGIETFRFKLQREVRALADRMGAPVTTTVLAKGAFPMDHPLYMGVHIGPISPRPIVERVDRADLVLNLGTLLTDMNLGGRPPSITRDRSIWAVGGRVNVSFHTYTDVHIRDFVRGLMRVRLRRHRERVRYCDNLPPPRENVSSRLRVTDVLHEVNRFLRGRRGYAVVAESGDMLFAGLDVRVERDGGYLAQGYYASMGFGVPGALGVELATGLRPLV
;
A
#
# COMPACT_ATOMS: atom_id res chain seq x y z
N MET A 1 12.36 -11.04 37.62
CA MET A 1 12.08 -9.63 37.30
C MET A 1 13.43 -8.95 37.14
N VAL A 2 13.81 -8.54 35.94
CA VAL A 2 15.15 -7.98 35.69
C VAL A 2 14.98 -6.47 35.51
N GLU A 3 15.21 -5.71 36.58
CA GLU A 3 15.26 -4.24 36.52
C GLU A 3 16.55 -3.82 35.79
N ARG A 4 16.55 -3.96 34.47
CA ARG A 4 17.64 -3.46 33.64
C ARG A 4 17.38 -1.99 33.34
N ARG A 5 18.21 -1.09 33.86
CA ARG A 5 18.20 0.31 33.42
C ARG A 5 18.70 0.38 31.98
N ILE A 6 17.79 0.71 31.05
CA ILE A 6 18.13 0.97 29.66
C ILE A 6 18.44 2.46 29.55
N SER A 7 19.71 2.82 29.32
CA SER A 7 20.10 4.21 29.06
C SER A 7 19.48 4.69 27.75
N VAL A 8 18.69 5.75 27.81
CA VAL A 8 18.15 6.41 26.61
C VAL A 8 19.22 7.38 26.09
N PRO A 9 19.70 7.23 24.84
CA PRO A 9 20.63 8.18 24.24
C PRO A 9 20.07 9.60 24.26
N ARG A 10 20.93 10.61 24.46
CA ARG A 10 20.50 12.02 24.51
C ARG A 10 19.80 12.42 23.22
N GLU A 11 20.21 11.88 22.08
CA GLU A 11 19.59 12.18 20.78
C GLU A 11 18.11 11.76 20.71
N ILE A 12 17.69 10.76 21.50
CA ILE A 12 16.27 10.37 21.59
C ILE A 12 15.52 11.29 22.57
N VAL A 13 16.17 11.69 23.66
CA VAL A 13 15.60 12.61 24.66
C VAL A 13 15.37 13.99 24.05
N ASP A 14 16.34 14.47 23.27
CA ASP A 14 16.35 15.79 22.65
C ASP A 14 15.65 15.80 21.27
N TRP A 15 15.04 14.67 20.86
CA TRP A 15 14.41 14.56 19.55
C TRP A 15 13.17 15.45 19.43
N ASP A 16 13.15 16.31 18.43
CA ASP A 16 12.09 17.27 18.14
C ASP A 16 10.87 16.66 17.38
N GLY A 17 10.87 15.35 17.17
CA GLY A 17 9.86 14.66 16.37
C GLY A 17 10.11 14.71 14.86
N THR A 18 11.18 15.36 14.39
CA THR A 18 11.52 15.46 12.97
C THR A 18 12.13 14.16 12.47
N LEU A 19 11.49 13.52 11.50
CA LEU A 19 12.03 12.35 10.81
C LEU A 19 12.98 12.81 9.68
N ALA A 20 14.28 12.59 9.86
CA ALA A 20 15.26 12.79 8.81
C ALA A 20 15.22 11.63 7.81
N PHE A 21 14.97 11.94 6.54
CA PHE A 21 15.01 10.96 5.46
C PHE A 21 16.36 11.04 4.75
N ARG A 22 17.00 9.88 4.56
CA ARG A 22 18.25 9.78 3.78
C ARG A 22 18.00 10.20 2.34
N ARG A 23 18.94 10.96 1.78
CA ARG A 23 18.96 11.34 0.36
C ARG A 23 19.67 10.28 -0.45
N SER A 24 19.24 10.14 -1.69
CA SER A 24 19.87 9.26 -2.66
C SER A 24 21.18 9.83 -3.18
N ASP A 25 22.05 8.96 -3.70
CA ASP A 25 23.04 9.38 -4.67
C ASP A 25 22.32 9.90 -5.93
N GLU A 26 22.54 11.17 -6.27
CA GLU A 26 21.81 11.85 -7.35
C GLU A 26 22.01 11.18 -8.71
N ARG A 27 23.25 10.76 -9.02
CA ARG A 27 23.58 10.15 -10.31
C ARG A 27 22.95 8.77 -10.43
N LYS A 28 22.99 7.97 -9.36
CA LYS A 28 22.32 6.66 -9.33
C LYS A 28 20.81 6.81 -9.45
N ALA A 29 20.22 7.79 -8.77
CA ALA A 29 18.78 8.05 -8.83
C ALA A 29 18.34 8.47 -10.24
N GLU A 30 19.08 9.36 -10.89
CA GLU A 30 18.81 9.78 -12.27
C GLU A 30 18.87 8.62 -13.27
N GLU A 31 19.88 7.74 -13.14
CA GLU A 31 20.00 6.55 -13.98
C GLU A 31 18.82 5.59 -13.79
N ALA A 32 18.48 5.28 -12.53
CA ALA A 32 17.36 4.42 -12.19
C ALA A 32 16.02 4.98 -12.73
N VAL A 33 15.81 6.29 -12.62
CA VAL A 33 14.64 7.01 -13.14
C VAL A 33 14.58 6.93 -14.66
N ARG A 34 15.70 7.17 -15.34
CA ARG A 34 15.79 7.12 -16.81
C ARG A 34 15.48 5.72 -17.33
N GLU A 35 16.12 4.70 -16.77
CA GLU A 35 15.90 3.31 -17.17
C GLU A 35 14.45 2.88 -16.90
N THR A 36 13.90 3.26 -15.75
CA THR A 36 12.48 3.01 -15.43
C THR A 36 11.56 3.66 -16.45
N ALA A 37 11.81 4.92 -16.82
CA ALA A 37 10.98 5.64 -17.79
C ALA A 37 11.01 4.98 -19.17
N VAL A 38 12.19 4.53 -19.63
CA VAL A 38 12.32 3.79 -20.90
C VAL A 38 11.44 2.55 -20.90
N ARG A 39 11.53 1.72 -19.86
CA ARG A 39 10.76 0.48 -19.76
C ARG A 39 9.27 0.73 -19.60
N PHE A 40 8.90 1.71 -18.76
CA PHE A 40 7.50 2.10 -18.56
C PHE A 40 6.87 2.60 -19.86
N ASN A 41 7.60 3.40 -20.64
CA ASN A 41 7.10 3.92 -21.91
C ASN A 41 6.93 2.84 -22.99
N ALA A 42 7.76 1.79 -22.95
CA ALA A 42 7.67 0.63 -23.83
C ALA A 42 6.56 -0.37 -23.43
N ALA A 43 6.18 -0.40 -22.15
CA ALA A 43 5.11 -1.27 -21.65
C ALA A 43 3.77 -0.97 -22.34
N ARG A 44 2.96 -2.01 -22.55
CA ARG A 44 1.60 -1.89 -23.09
C ARG A 44 0.55 -1.98 -21.98
N ARG A 45 0.81 -2.78 -20.95
CA ARG A 45 -0.10 -3.07 -19.82
C ARG A 45 0.61 -2.90 -18.47
N PRO A 46 1.22 -1.73 -18.18
CA PRO A 46 1.88 -1.52 -16.91
C PRO A 46 0.87 -1.55 -15.76
N LEU A 47 1.33 -1.93 -14.57
CA LEU A 47 0.57 -1.87 -13.33
C LEU A 47 1.46 -1.28 -12.24
N THR A 48 0.90 -0.44 -11.38
CA THR A 48 1.61 0.10 -10.21
C THR A 48 1.17 -0.65 -8.96
N MET A 49 2.12 -1.20 -8.23
CA MET A 49 1.87 -1.81 -6.93
C MET A 49 2.42 -0.90 -5.83
N VAL A 50 1.52 -0.41 -4.98
CA VAL A 50 1.83 0.50 -3.88
C VAL A 50 2.07 -0.31 -2.61
N GLY A 51 3.24 -0.10 -2.01
CA GLY A 51 3.69 -0.75 -0.79
C GLY A 51 3.80 0.20 0.40
N ILE A 52 4.04 -0.38 1.57
CA ILE A 52 3.99 0.31 2.87
C ILE A 52 5.02 1.44 3.00
N GLU A 53 6.15 1.38 2.28
CA GLU A 53 7.13 2.46 2.33
C GLU A 53 6.57 3.76 1.74
N THR A 54 5.58 3.73 0.85
CA THR A 54 4.93 4.96 0.38
C THR A 54 4.23 5.72 1.50
N PHE A 55 3.69 5.01 2.49
CA PHE A 55 3.12 5.61 3.70
C PHE A 55 4.23 6.05 4.67
N ARG A 56 5.17 5.14 4.99
CA ARG A 56 6.27 5.42 5.96
C ARG A 56 7.14 6.60 5.56
N PHE A 57 7.36 6.78 4.27
CA PHE A 57 8.14 7.87 3.72
C PHE A 57 7.29 9.07 3.25
N LYS A 58 6.01 9.16 3.66
CA LYS A 58 5.11 10.30 3.39
C LYS A 58 4.99 10.66 1.90
N LEU A 59 4.78 9.66 1.03
CA LEU A 59 4.73 9.79 -0.44
C LEU A 59 3.34 9.63 -1.04
N GLN A 60 2.28 9.59 -0.22
CA GLN A 60 0.92 9.32 -0.70
C GLN A 60 0.47 10.34 -1.76
N ARG A 61 0.83 11.62 -1.59
CA ARG A 61 0.49 12.70 -2.54
C ARG A 61 1.24 12.53 -3.86
N GLU A 62 2.54 12.30 -3.81
CA GLU A 62 3.39 12.09 -4.98
C GLU A 62 2.98 10.84 -5.76
N VAL A 63 2.70 9.72 -5.08
CA VAL A 63 2.26 8.46 -5.70
C VAL A 63 0.90 8.61 -6.37
N ARG A 64 -0.06 9.32 -5.73
CA ARG A 64 -1.34 9.65 -6.35
C ARG A 64 -1.16 10.48 -7.62
N ALA A 65 -0.35 11.55 -7.57
CA ALA A 65 -0.08 12.40 -8.73
C ALA A 65 0.63 11.64 -9.86
N LEU A 66 1.55 10.73 -9.51
CA LEU A 66 2.22 9.86 -10.47
C LEU A 66 1.21 8.91 -11.13
N ALA A 67 0.27 8.32 -10.37
CA ALA A 67 -0.79 7.49 -10.91
C ALA A 67 -1.69 8.25 -11.90
N ASP A 68 -2.13 9.48 -11.54
CA ASP A 68 -2.92 10.36 -12.43
C ASP A 68 -2.20 10.61 -13.78
N ARG A 69 -0.88 10.82 -13.73
CA ARG A 69 -0.04 11.09 -14.90
C ARG A 69 0.18 9.84 -15.77
N MET A 70 0.44 8.71 -15.12
CA MET A 70 0.67 7.43 -15.79
C MET A 70 -0.61 6.87 -16.39
N GLY A 71 -1.77 7.10 -15.78
CA GLY A 71 -3.03 6.52 -16.23
C GLY A 71 -3.09 4.98 -16.15
N ALA A 72 -2.17 4.36 -15.41
CA ALA A 72 -2.05 2.92 -15.25
C ALA A 72 -2.81 2.43 -14.00
N PRO A 73 -3.34 1.19 -14.01
CA PRO A 73 -3.98 0.62 -12.83
C PRO A 73 -3.06 0.55 -11.61
N VAL A 74 -3.65 0.70 -10.44
CA VAL A 74 -2.98 0.70 -9.14
C VAL A 74 -3.58 -0.37 -8.24
N THR A 75 -2.73 -1.18 -7.63
CA THR A 75 -3.08 -2.05 -6.49
C THR A 75 -2.28 -1.64 -5.27
N THR A 76 -2.77 -1.95 -4.07
CA THR A 76 -1.94 -1.89 -2.85
C THR A 76 -1.56 -3.30 -2.42
N THR A 77 -0.45 -3.44 -1.70
CA THR A 77 -0.20 -4.66 -0.90
C THR A 77 -1.06 -4.66 0.36
N VAL A 78 -1.19 -5.82 1.02
CA VAL A 78 -1.84 -5.94 2.35
C VAL A 78 -1.30 -4.89 3.33
N LEU A 79 0.03 -4.76 3.40
CA LEU A 79 0.69 -3.80 4.30
C LEU A 79 0.42 -2.33 3.93
N ALA A 80 -0.01 -2.07 2.70
CA ALA A 80 -0.23 -0.72 2.18
C ALA A 80 -1.71 -0.39 2.01
N LYS A 81 -2.63 -1.21 2.55
CA LYS A 81 -4.06 -0.87 2.59
C LYS A 81 -4.23 0.49 3.29
N GLY A 82 -4.86 1.43 2.60
CA GLY A 82 -5.02 2.82 3.06
C GLY A 82 -3.90 3.78 2.65
N ALA A 83 -2.79 3.29 2.07
CA ALA A 83 -1.72 4.16 1.56
C ALA A 83 -2.06 4.81 0.21
N PHE A 84 -3.09 4.31 -0.49
CA PHE A 84 -3.61 4.88 -1.73
C PHE A 84 -5.12 5.14 -1.59
N PRO A 85 -5.67 6.25 -2.14
CA PRO A 85 -7.08 6.57 -2.00
C PRO A 85 -7.97 5.47 -2.61
N MET A 86 -8.92 4.95 -1.83
CA MET A 86 -9.74 3.79 -2.21
C MET A 86 -10.89 4.16 -3.18
N ASP A 87 -11.14 5.45 -3.36
CA ASP A 87 -12.08 6.05 -4.30
C ASP A 87 -11.42 6.43 -5.64
N HIS A 88 -10.10 6.26 -5.75
CA HIS A 88 -9.37 6.67 -6.94
C HIS A 88 -9.78 5.83 -8.17
N PRO A 89 -10.03 6.45 -9.33
CA PRO A 89 -10.57 5.74 -10.51
C PRO A 89 -9.63 4.67 -11.07
N LEU A 90 -8.32 4.77 -10.81
CA LEU A 90 -7.31 3.78 -11.20
C LEU A 90 -7.06 2.70 -10.12
N TYR A 91 -7.71 2.77 -8.96
CA TYR A 91 -7.47 1.81 -7.89
C TYR A 91 -8.30 0.54 -8.09
N MET A 92 -7.61 -0.60 -8.18
CA MET A 92 -8.22 -1.91 -8.35
C MET A 92 -8.59 -2.59 -7.03
N GLY A 93 -7.88 -2.29 -5.94
CA GLY A 93 -8.02 -2.99 -4.66
C GLY A 93 -6.68 -3.52 -4.13
N VAL A 94 -6.77 -4.44 -3.18
CA VAL A 94 -5.62 -5.04 -2.50
C VAL A 94 -5.15 -6.30 -3.24
N HIS A 95 -3.85 -6.39 -3.49
CA HIS A 95 -3.18 -7.58 -4.01
C HIS A 95 -2.55 -8.39 -2.87
N ILE A 96 -2.97 -9.65 -2.74
CA ILE A 96 -2.52 -10.67 -1.77
C ILE A 96 -2.20 -11.99 -2.51
N GLY A 97 -1.60 -11.87 -3.69
CA GLY A 97 -1.31 -13.02 -4.55
C GLY A 97 -2.60 -13.69 -5.06
N PRO A 98 -2.67 -15.03 -5.12
CA PRO A 98 -3.79 -15.77 -5.71
C PRO A 98 -5.10 -15.68 -4.92
N ILE A 99 -5.04 -15.22 -3.66
CA ILE A 99 -6.22 -15.05 -2.80
C ILE A 99 -6.96 -13.75 -3.15
N SER A 100 -6.34 -12.86 -3.92
CA SER A 100 -7.00 -11.64 -4.39
C SER A 100 -8.25 -11.92 -5.23
N PRO A 101 -9.15 -10.92 -5.34
CA PRO A 101 -10.24 -10.94 -6.29
C PRO A 101 -9.72 -11.33 -7.68
N ARG A 102 -10.41 -12.27 -8.34
CA ARG A 102 -10.00 -12.82 -9.65
C ARG A 102 -9.61 -11.74 -10.68
N PRO A 103 -10.35 -10.62 -10.84
CA PRO A 103 -9.94 -9.57 -11.76
C PRO A 103 -8.58 -8.91 -11.44
N ILE A 104 -8.22 -8.81 -10.15
CA ILE A 104 -6.91 -8.29 -9.72
C ILE A 104 -5.82 -9.30 -10.09
N VAL A 105 -6.03 -10.58 -9.77
CA VAL A 105 -5.07 -11.66 -10.10
C VAL A 105 -4.81 -11.70 -11.61
N GLU A 106 -5.86 -11.75 -12.42
CA GLU A 106 -5.74 -11.78 -13.88
C GLU A 106 -5.02 -10.54 -14.42
N ARG A 107 -5.24 -9.36 -13.81
CA ARG A 107 -4.61 -8.12 -14.28
C ARG A 107 -3.14 -8.03 -13.92
N VAL A 108 -2.76 -8.51 -12.74
CA VAL A 108 -1.35 -8.62 -12.33
C VAL A 108 -0.62 -9.63 -13.21
N ASP A 109 -1.21 -10.80 -13.45
CA ASP A 109 -0.60 -11.85 -14.27
C ASP A 109 -0.48 -11.44 -15.75
N ARG A 110 -1.37 -10.57 -16.27
CA ARG A 110 -1.30 -10.02 -17.63
C ARG A 110 -0.41 -8.77 -17.77
N ALA A 111 0.10 -8.21 -16.67
CA ALA A 111 0.96 -7.04 -16.70
C ALA A 111 2.29 -7.39 -17.39
N ASP A 112 2.72 -6.55 -18.33
CA ASP A 112 4.03 -6.66 -18.98
C ASP A 112 5.12 -5.83 -18.28
N LEU A 113 4.72 -4.98 -17.32
CA LEU A 113 5.60 -4.31 -16.39
C LEU A 113 4.86 -4.03 -15.07
N VAL A 114 5.46 -4.41 -13.93
CA VAL A 114 4.96 -4.04 -12.60
C VAL A 114 5.92 -3.07 -11.93
N LEU A 115 5.44 -1.84 -11.69
CA LEU A 115 6.16 -0.81 -10.94
C LEU A 115 5.80 -0.94 -9.45
N ASN A 116 6.66 -1.60 -8.70
CA ASN A 116 6.55 -1.76 -7.25
C ASN A 116 7.18 -0.55 -6.55
N LEU A 117 6.32 0.29 -5.95
CA LEU A 117 6.73 1.47 -5.19
C LEU A 117 6.58 1.15 -3.71
N GLY A 118 7.70 0.91 -3.03
CA GLY A 118 7.73 0.69 -1.59
C GLY A 118 7.19 -0.66 -1.14
N THR A 119 7.09 -1.61 -2.07
CA THR A 119 6.56 -2.95 -1.85
C THR A 119 7.61 -3.82 -1.19
N LEU A 120 7.41 -4.13 0.09
CA LEU A 120 8.13 -5.22 0.74
C LEU A 120 7.59 -6.54 0.20
N LEU A 121 8.50 -7.43 -0.21
CA LEU A 121 8.15 -8.78 -0.62
C LEU A 121 8.04 -9.65 0.64
N THR A 122 6.84 -10.10 0.94
CA THR A 122 6.51 -11.03 2.02
C THR A 122 5.73 -12.23 1.47
N ASP A 123 5.57 -13.26 2.27
CA ASP A 123 4.72 -14.41 2.00
C ASP A 123 3.27 -14.04 1.62
N MET A 124 2.70 -13.00 2.23
CA MET A 124 1.39 -12.45 1.88
C MET A 124 1.29 -12.00 0.41
N ASN A 125 2.38 -11.56 -0.22
CA ASN A 125 2.35 -11.21 -1.64
C ASN A 125 2.25 -12.44 -2.55
N LEU A 126 2.67 -13.61 -2.05
CA LEU A 126 2.75 -14.86 -2.78
C LEU A 126 1.50 -15.71 -2.61
N GLY A 127 0.86 -15.65 -1.43
CA GLY A 127 -0.37 -16.39 -1.10
C GLY A 127 -0.32 -17.88 -1.46
N GLY A 128 0.86 -18.50 -1.28
CA GLY A 128 1.07 -19.93 -1.50
C GLY A 128 1.39 -20.38 -2.93
N ARG A 129 1.58 -19.46 -3.91
CA ARG A 129 2.09 -19.79 -5.25
C ARG A 129 3.42 -19.08 -5.56
N PRO A 130 4.22 -19.58 -6.52
CA PRO A 130 5.38 -18.84 -7.02
C PRO A 130 5.00 -17.42 -7.49
N PRO A 131 5.90 -16.44 -7.38
CA PRO A 131 5.61 -15.07 -7.80
C PRO A 131 5.21 -15.02 -9.28
N SER A 132 4.04 -14.47 -9.59
CA SER A 132 3.66 -14.19 -10.98
C SER A 132 4.39 -12.97 -11.55
N ILE A 133 4.89 -12.10 -10.67
CA ILE A 133 5.72 -10.95 -11.00
C ILE A 133 7.17 -11.42 -11.13
N THR A 134 7.60 -11.66 -12.36
CA THR A 134 8.98 -12.05 -12.64
C THR A 134 9.92 -10.84 -12.64
N ARG A 135 11.21 -11.10 -12.37
CA ARG A 135 12.21 -10.04 -12.24
C ARG A 135 12.38 -9.25 -13.54
N ASP A 136 12.37 -9.91 -14.70
CA ASP A 136 12.47 -9.29 -16.02
C ASP A 136 11.32 -8.33 -16.36
N ARG A 137 10.19 -8.42 -15.65
CA ARG A 137 8.99 -7.58 -15.88
C ARG A 137 8.65 -6.71 -14.68
N SER A 138 9.61 -6.43 -13.82
CA SER A 138 9.34 -5.63 -12.63
C SER A 138 10.41 -4.62 -12.30
N ILE A 139 9.96 -3.57 -11.63
CA ILE A 139 10.78 -2.49 -11.08
C ILE A 139 10.43 -2.40 -9.61
N TRP A 140 11.44 -2.39 -8.73
CA TRP A 140 11.26 -2.43 -7.28
C TRP A 140 12.03 -1.30 -6.62
N ALA A 141 11.32 -0.27 -6.17
CA ALA A 141 11.88 0.82 -5.38
C ALA A 141 11.53 0.62 -3.91
N VAL A 142 12.41 -0.01 -3.14
CA VAL A 142 12.15 -0.40 -1.74
C VAL A 142 13.46 -0.57 -0.97
N GLY A 143 13.49 -0.22 0.31
CA GLY A 143 14.65 -0.53 1.18
C GLY A 143 15.95 0.17 0.76
N GLY A 144 15.84 1.43 0.29
CA GLY A 144 17.00 2.24 -0.10
C GLY A 144 17.70 1.80 -1.39
N ARG A 145 17.02 1.03 -2.23
CA ARG A 145 17.50 0.64 -3.55
C ARG A 145 16.38 0.66 -4.59
N VAL A 146 16.76 0.75 -5.85
CA VAL A 146 15.87 0.56 -7.00
C VAL A 146 16.40 -0.58 -7.85
N ASN A 147 15.60 -1.62 -8.06
CA ASN A 147 15.89 -2.67 -9.04
C ASN A 147 15.09 -2.37 -10.29
N VAL A 148 15.77 -2.26 -11.44
CA VAL A 148 15.13 -2.16 -12.75
C VAL A 148 15.46 -3.45 -13.48
N SER A 149 14.52 -4.39 -13.50
CA SER A 149 14.78 -5.75 -13.98
C SER A 149 15.95 -6.42 -13.25
N PHE A 150 17.06 -6.64 -13.95
CA PHE A 150 18.26 -7.26 -13.40
C PHE A 150 19.30 -6.24 -12.92
N HIS A 151 19.14 -4.95 -13.24
CA HIS A 151 19.99 -3.89 -12.74
C HIS A 151 19.58 -3.46 -11.34
N THR A 152 20.56 -3.18 -10.49
CA THR A 152 20.35 -2.77 -9.10
C THR A 152 21.09 -1.47 -8.83
N TYR A 153 20.33 -0.44 -8.43
CA TYR A 153 20.85 0.85 -8.00
C TYR A 153 20.74 0.93 -6.48
N THR A 154 21.86 0.81 -5.77
CA THR A 154 21.92 1.01 -4.31
C THR A 154 21.94 2.50 -3.99
N ASP A 155 21.63 2.86 -2.74
CA ASP A 155 21.62 4.26 -2.27
C ASP A 155 20.66 5.14 -3.08
N VAL A 156 19.54 4.52 -3.51
CA VAL A 156 18.44 5.20 -4.19
C VAL A 156 17.19 5.00 -3.35
N HIS A 157 16.81 6.05 -2.64
CA HIS A 157 15.65 6.09 -1.76
C HIS A 157 14.37 6.40 -2.56
N ILE A 158 13.28 5.74 -2.18
CA ILE A 158 11.99 5.83 -2.86
C ILE A 158 11.48 7.27 -3.01
N ARG A 159 11.78 8.16 -2.04
CA ARG A 159 11.36 9.56 -2.11
C ARG A 159 11.94 10.27 -3.32
N ASP A 160 13.25 10.16 -3.53
CA ASP A 160 13.92 10.84 -4.65
C ASP A 160 13.60 10.13 -5.97
N PHE A 161 13.47 8.81 -5.96
CA PHE A 161 13.07 8.04 -7.13
C PHE A 161 11.67 8.43 -7.64
N VAL A 162 10.65 8.45 -6.77
CA VAL A 162 9.27 8.85 -7.15
C VAL A 162 9.25 10.30 -7.64
N ARG A 163 9.97 11.21 -6.96
CA ARG A 163 10.07 12.61 -7.39
C ARG A 163 10.81 12.77 -8.73
N GLY A 164 11.82 11.95 -8.99
CA GLY A 164 12.51 11.88 -10.27
C GLY A 164 11.58 11.40 -11.39
N LEU A 165 10.78 10.36 -11.14
CA LEU A 165 9.76 9.88 -12.08
C LEU A 165 8.73 10.97 -12.43
N MET A 166 8.40 11.85 -11.49
CA MET A 166 7.53 13.01 -11.74
C MET A 166 8.15 14.05 -12.69
N ARG A 167 9.48 14.08 -12.85
CA ARG A 167 10.19 15.05 -13.70
C ARG A 167 10.43 14.56 -15.13
N VAL A 168 10.52 13.23 -15.35
CA VAL A 168 10.76 12.64 -16.68
C VAL A 168 9.46 12.35 -17.41
N ARG A 169 9.44 12.33 -18.74
CA ARG A 169 8.23 12.04 -19.53
C ARG A 169 7.85 10.55 -19.42
N LEU A 170 6.64 10.30 -18.92
CA LEU A 170 6.02 8.97 -18.88
C LEU A 170 4.83 8.91 -19.84
N ARG A 171 4.70 7.79 -20.56
CA ARG A 171 3.57 7.50 -21.44
C ARG A 171 2.30 7.42 -20.59
N ARG A 172 1.24 8.09 -21.03
CA ARG A 172 -0.07 7.95 -20.39
C ARG A 172 -0.80 6.74 -20.97
N HIS A 173 -1.25 5.86 -20.09
CA HIS A 173 -2.10 4.72 -20.39
C HIS A 173 -3.57 5.10 -20.21
N ARG A 174 -4.45 4.36 -20.89
CA ARG A 174 -5.90 4.49 -20.77
C ARG A 174 -6.47 3.10 -20.58
N GLU A 175 -6.89 2.80 -19.37
CA GLU A 175 -7.49 1.52 -19.02
C GLU A 175 -8.71 1.78 -18.14
N ARG A 176 -9.81 1.08 -18.42
CA ARG A 176 -10.99 1.11 -17.55
C ARG A 176 -10.72 0.21 -16.36
N VAL A 177 -10.54 0.84 -15.20
CA VAL A 177 -10.31 0.13 -13.95
C VAL A 177 -11.62 -0.02 -13.18
N ARG A 178 -11.82 -1.19 -12.58
CA ARG A 178 -12.90 -1.46 -11.63
C ARG A 178 -12.27 -1.86 -10.30
N TYR A 179 -12.73 -1.25 -9.21
CA TYR A 179 -12.44 -1.73 -7.87
C TYR A 179 -13.04 -3.13 -7.68
N CYS A 180 -12.28 -4.02 -7.08
CA CYS A 180 -12.68 -5.39 -6.80
C CYS A 180 -12.27 -5.74 -5.36
N ASP A 181 -13.16 -6.46 -4.67
CA ASP A 181 -12.98 -7.00 -3.32
C ASP A 181 -13.48 -8.45 -3.30
N ASN A 182 -13.27 -9.15 -2.18
CA ASN A 182 -13.72 -10.52 -1.98
C ASN A 182 -15.06 -10.60 -1.21
N LEU A 183 -15.71 -9.45 -0.99
CA LEU A 183 -16.94 -9.38 -0.21
C LEU A 183 -18.12 -9.86 -1.09
N PRO A 184 -18.78 -10.99 -0.74
CA PRO A 184 -19.93 -11.46 -1.52
C PRO A 184 -21.10 -10.47 -1.42
N PRO A 185 -22.06 -10.51 -2.37
CA PRO A 185 -23.26 -9.68 -2.30
C PRO A 185 -23.98 -9.79 -0.94
N PRO A 186 -24.58 -8.70 -0.44
CA PRO A 186 -25.29 -8.72 0.83
C PRO A 186 -26.46 -9.70 0.77
N ARG A 187 -26.74 -10.35 1.91
CA ARG A 187 -27.89 -11.26 2.05
C ARG A 187 -29.15 -10.44 2.30
N GLU A 188 -30.27 -10.82 1.69
CA GLU A 188 -31.56 -10.12 1.89
C GLU A 188 -32.11 -10.32 3.31
N ASN A 189 -31.94 -11.51 3.88
CA ASN A 189 -32.42 -11.85 5.21
C ASN A 189 -31.25 -12.26 6.12
N VAL A 190 -30.88 -11.36 7.02
CA VAL A 190 -29.95 -11.68 8.12
C VAL A 190 -30.73 -12.48 9.16
N SER A 191 -30.74 -13.81 8.98
CA SER A 191 -31.28 -14.79 9.95
C SER A 191 -30.62 -14.64 11.33
N SER A 192 -31.09 -15.39 12.35
CA SER A 192 -30.54 -15.44 13.71
C SER A 192 -29.02 -15.71 13.84
N ARG A 193 -28.33 -16.12 12.77
CA ARG A 193 -26.87 -16.29 12.74
C ARG A 193 -26.16 -15.22 11.91
N LEU A 194 -25.39 -14.38 12.60
CA LEU A 194 -24.51 -13.36 12.04
C LEU A 194 -23.25 -14.00 11.42
N ARG A 195 -22.83 -13.49 10.27
CA ARG A 195 -21.56 -13.81 9.60
C ARG A 195 -20.66 -12.58 9.58
N VAL A 196 -19.34 -12.79 9.51
CA VAL A 196 -18.35 -11.71 9.35
C VAL A 196 -18.69 -10.81 8.15
N THR A 197 -19.12 -11.40 7.04
CA THR A 197 -19.53 -10.64 5.85
C THR A 197 -20.68 -9.68 6.10
N ASP A 198 -21.63 -10.01 6.98
CA ASP A 198 -22.73 -9.09 7.31
C ASP A 198 -22.20 -7.88 8.11
N VAL A 199 -21.25 -8.11 9.02
CA VAL A 199 -20.57 -7.05 9.77
C VAL A 199 -19.80 -6.14 8.83
N LEU A 200 -19.04 -6.70 7.88
CA LEU A 200 -18.30 -5.92 6.88
C LEU A 200 -19.22 -5.05 6.01
N HIS A 201 -20.38 -5.60 5.59
CA HIS A 201 -21.39 -4.82 4.86
C HIS A 201 -21.91 -3.65 5.67
N GLU A 202 -22.21 -3.88 6.95
CA GLU A 202 -22.68 -2.82 7.85
C GLU A 202 -21.61 -1.77 8.15
N VAL A 203 -20.36 -2.17 8.36
CA VAL A 203 -19.22 -1.24 8.52
C VAL A 203 -19.03 -0.39 7.26
N ASN A 204 -19.06 -1.02 6.07
CA ASN A 204 -18.96 -0.29 4.80
C ASN A 204 -20.15 0.65 4.58
N ARG A 205 -21.37 0.21 4.92
CA ARG A 205 -22.59 1.05 4.86
C ARG A 205 -22.49 2.24 5.80
N PHE A 206 -21.97 2.04 7.00
CA PHE A 206 -21.73 3.10 7.98
C PHE A 206 -20.69 4.09 7.46
N LEU A 207 -19.54 3.61 6.97
CA LEU A 207 -18.44 4.46 6.53
C LEU A 207 -18.74 5.22 5.23
N ARG A 208 -19.62 4.71 4.37
CA ARG A 208 -19.95 5.32 3.07
C ARG A 208 -20.37 6.78 3.21
N GLY A 209 -19.62 7.67 2.56
CA GLY A 209 -19.84 9.12 2.60
C GLY A 209 -19.47 9.80 3.92
N ARG A 210 -18.98 9.07 4.92
CA ARG A 210 -18.53 9.65 6.19
C ARG A 210 -17.04 9.98 6.14
N ARG A 211 -16.70 11.16 6.66
CA ARG A 211 -15.32 11.64 6.82
C ARG A 211 -14.94 11.66 8.30
N GLY A 212 -13.65 11.77 8.59
CA GLY A 212 -13.15 11.87 9.96
C GLY A 212 -13.08 10.52 10.70
N TYR A 213 -13.09 9.41 9.97
CA TYR A 213 -12.95 8.06 10.54
C TYR A 213 -11.65 7.41 10.10
N ALA A 214 -11.12 6.56 10.98
CA ALA A 214 -10.08 5.61 10.67
C ALA A 214 -10.51 4.21 11.06
N VAL A 215 -10.03 3.20 10.36
CA VAL A 215 -10.24 1.79 10.72
C VAL A 215 -8.91 1.24 11.24
N VAL A 216 -8.95 0.58 12.40
CA VAL A 216 -7.79 -0.10 13.00
C VAL A 216 -8.10 -1.58 13.08
N ALA A 217 -7.61 -2.34 12.10
CA ALA A 217 -7.87 -3.77 12.03
C ALA A 217 -6.87 -4.57 12.88
N GLU A 218 -7.42 -5.37 13.79
CA GLU A 218 -6.68 -6.29 14.66
C GLU A 218 -6.14 -7.51 13.89
N SER A 219 -5.07 -8.10 14.42
CA SER A 219 -4.52 -9.38 13.95
C SER A 219 -5.51 -10.53 14.20
N GLY A 220 -5.70 -11.39 13.20
CA GLY A 220 -6.71 -12.45 13.20
C GLY A 220 -7.58 -12.35 11.95
N ASP A 221 -8.84 -12.78 12.04
CA ASP A 221 -9.77 -12.73 10.90
C ASP A 221 -9.93 -11.30 10.36
N MET A 222 -9.94 -10.29 11.23
CA MET A 222 -10.09 -8.89 10.83
C MET A 222 -8.90 -8.32 10.06
N LEU A 223 -7.72 -8.91 10.16
CA LEU A 223 -6.58 -8.51 9.32
C LEU A 223 -6.88 -8.74 7.84
N PHE A 224 -7.57 -9.85 7.52
CA PHE A 224 -7.92 -10.22 6.15
C PHE A 224 -9.31 -9.74 5.75
N ALA A 225 -10.30 -9.92 6.61
CA ALA A 225 -11.66 -9.42 6.40
C ALA A 225 -11.68 -7.88 6.25
N GLY A 226 -10.83 -7.17 6.99
CA GLY A 226 -10.68 -5.73 6.92
C GLY A 226 -10.17 -5.21 5.57
N LEU A 227 -9.56 -6.04 4.72
CA LEU A 227 -9.10 -5.62 3.40
C LEU A 227 -10.24 -5.13 2.51
N ASP A 228 -11.44 -5.67 2.74
CA ASP A 228 -12.68 -5.32 2.05
C ASP A 228 -13.40 -4.11 2.68
N VAL A 229 -12.91 -3.59 3.82
CA VAL A 229 -13.43 -2.37 4.43
C VAL A 229 -12.94 -1.14 3.66
N ARG A 230 -13.85 -0.23 3.34
CA ARG A 230 -13.59 0.98 2.57
C ARG A 230 -13.73 2.20 3.44
N VAL A 231 -12.66 2.99 3.47
CA VAL A 231 -12.63 4.29 4.13
C VAL A 231 -12.58 5.37 3.05
N GLU A 232 -13.38 6.41 3.24
CA GLU A 232 -13.43 7.56 2.33
C GLU A 232 -12.11 8.32 2.29
N ARG A 233 -11.99 9.19 1.29
CA ARG A 233 -10.84 10.10 1.16
C ARG A 233 -10.65 10.90 2.45
N ASP A 234 -9.39 11.04 2.86
CA ASP A 234 -8.93 11.70 4.08
C ASP A 234 -9.19 10.92 5.40
N GLY A 235 -9.72 9.69 5.30
CA GLY A 235 -9.72 8.74 6.42
C GLY A 235 -8.46 7.88 6.48
N GLY A 236 -8.38 7.05 7.53
CA GLY A 236 -7.23 6.18 7.80
C GLY A 236 -7.58 4.69 7.75
N TYR A 237 -6.62 3.86 7.38
CA TYR A 237 -6.69 2.42 7.62
C TYR A 237 -5.34 1.96 8.18
N LEU A 238 -5.35 1.34 9.35
CA LEU A 238 -4.16 0.82 10.02
C LEU A 238 -4.35 -0.65 10.35
N ALA A 239 -3.33 -1.45 10.09
CA ALA A 239 -3.26 -2.85 10.48
C ALA A 239 -1.78 -3.26 10.64
N GLN A 240 -1.50 -4.23 11.48
CA GLN A 240 -0.14 -4.71 11.71
C GLN A 240 0.18 -5.97 10.89
N GLY A 241 -0.09 -5.96 9.58
CA GLY A 241 -0.03 -7.19 8.77
C GLY A 241 1.32 -7.91 8.74
N TYR A 242 2.45 -7.23 9.03
CA TYR A 242 3.77 -7.87 9.02
C TYR A 242 4.11 -8.59 10.34
N TYR A 243 3.95 -7.89 11.46
CA TYR A 243 4.31 -8.44 12.78
C TYR A 243 3.15 -9.21 13.42
N ALA A 244 1.91 -8.88 13.04
CA ALA A 244 0.68 -9.57 13.39
C ALA A 244 0.52 -9.86 14.90
N SER A 245 0.90 -8.91 15.76
CA SER A 245 0.69 -9.06 17.20
C SER A 245 -0.79 -8.90 17.51
N MET A 246 -1.36 -9.85 18.24
CA MET A 246 -2.69 -9.69 18.83
C MET A 246 -2.66 -8.65 19.95
N GLY A 247 -3.75 -7.91 20.10
CA GLY A 247 -3.87 -6.81 21.06
C GLY A 247 -3.40 -5.46 20.51
N PHE A 248 -3.14 -5.37 19.20
CA PHE A 248 -2.78 -4.11 18.54
C PHE A 248 -3.98 -3.15 18.41
N GLY A 249 -5.19 -3.67 18.19
CA GLY A 249 -6.35 -2.88 17.76
C GLY A 249 -6.69 -1.74 18.71
N VAL A 250 -6.83 -2.05 20.01
CA VAL A 250 -7.21 -1.07 21.04
C VAL A 250 -6.16 0.02 21.27
N PRO A 251 -4.88 -0.29 21.59
CA PRO A 251 -3.86 0.75 21.74
C PRO A 251 -3.57 1.49 20.42
N GLY A 252 -3.67 0.79 19.28
CA GLY A 252 -3.53 1.38 17.95
C GLY A 252 -4.60 2.45 17.68
N ALA A 253 -5.85 2.19 18.05
CA ALA A 253 -6.96 3.13 17.92
C ALA A 253 -6.76 4.40 18.76
N LEU A 254 -6.34 4.25 20.01
CA LEU A 254 -6.01 5.40 20.86
C LEU A 254 -4.90 6.24 20.23
N GLY A 255 -3.84 5.59 19.71
CA GLY A 255 -2.75 6.28 19.02
C GLY A 255 -3.21 7.03 17.76
N VAL A 256 -4.13 6.46 16.98
CA VAL A 256 -4.71 7.11 15.80
C VAL A 256 -5.49 8.36 16.18
N GLU A 257 -6.35 8.28 17.19
CA GLU A 257 -7.15 9.42 17.64
C GLU A 257 -6.25 10.55 18.15
N LEU A 258 -5.27 10.23 19.00
CA LEU A 258 -4.31 11.22 19.53
C LEU A 258 -3.47 11.88 18.44
N ALA A 259 -3.02 11.12 17.43
CA ALA A 259 -2.11 11.64 16.41
C ALA A 259 -2.83 12.38 15.26
N THR A 260 -4.09 12.04 14.99
CA THR A 260 -4.78 12.49 13.77
C THR A 260 -6.11 13.20 14.02
N GLY A 261 -6.71 13.03 15.21
CA GLY A 261 -8.07 13.46 15.51
C GLY A 261 -9.15 12.66 14.78
N LEU A 262 -8.80 11.63 14.00
CA LEU A 262 -9.77 10.74 13.36
C LEU A 262 -10.39 9.82 14.40
N ARG A 263 -11.71 9.59 14.29
CA ARG A 263 -12.44 8.66 15.14
C ARG A 263 -12.12 7.22 14.71
N PRO A 264 -11.48 6.40 15.58
CA PRO A 264 -11.15 5.04 15.22
C PRO A 264 -12.38 4.12 15.31
N LEU A 265 -12.52 3.23 14.34
CA LEU A 265 -13.31 2.00 14.41
C LEU A 265 -12.32 0.84 14.56
N VAL A 266 -12.54 0.02 15.59
CA VAL A 266 -11.73 -1.17 15.90
C VAL A 266 -12.51 -2.41 15.56
#